data_AF-A0A7J2K6Z6-F1
#
_entry.id   AF-A0A7J2K6Z6-F1
#
_cell.length_a   1.000
_cell.length_b   1.000
_cell.length_c   1.000
_cell.angle_alpha   90.00
_cell.angle_beta   90.00
_cell.angle_gamma   90.00
#
_symmetry.space_group_name_H-M   'P 1'
#
loop_
_entity.id
_entity.type
_entity.pdbx_description
1 polymer ?
#
loop_
_entity_poly.entity_id
_entity_poly.type
_entity_poly.pdbx_seq_one_letter_code
_entity_poly.pdbx_strand_id
1 'polypeptide(L)'
;PPEEGGDPVALFKARDVVAAIGRGFSPERAFKLFEDGVILSIIDITDYVKPSRNNLVRVRARLIGSGGKTRRIMEETTHTYISIYGDTVAIIGSEEDVRAAEEAVISIINGAPHAQVYRKLNEYARMRKLGGLRPMI
;
A
#
# COMPACT_ATOMS: atom_id res chain seq x y z
N PRO A 1 21.37 27.74 19.64
CA PRO A 1 19.94 27.34 19.52
C PRO A 1 19.79 26.38 18.33
N PRO A 2 18.99 25.31 18.42
CA PRO A 2 18.57 24.61 17.21
C PRO A 2 17.82 25.63 16.36
N GLU A 3 18.14 25.70 15.06
CA GLU A 3 17.54 26.66 14.14
C GLU A 3 16.00 26.54 14.19
N GLU A 4 15.33 27.67 14.32
CA GLU A 4 13.87 27.81 14.35
C GLU A 4 13.29 27.41 12.98
N GLY A 5 13.10 26.11 12.79
CA GLY A 5 12.64 25.53 11.54
C GLY A 5 13.10 24.09 11.49
N GLY A 6 12.35 23.20 12.17
CA GLY A 6 12.66 21.77 12.18
C GLY A 6 12.85 21.21 10.77
N ASP A 7 13.66 20.15 10.65
CA ASP A 7 13.99 19.50 9.38
C ASP A 7 12.73 19.33 8.51
N PRO A 8 12.66 19.99 7.33
CA PRO A 8 11.51 19.90 6.44
C PRO A 8 11.14 18.45 6.11
N VAL A 9 12.13 17.56 6.01
CA VAL A 9 11.91 16.13 5.76
C VAL A 9 11.15 15.49 6.92
N ALA A 10 11.51 15.82 8.17
CA ALA A 10 10.81 15.33 9.35
C ALA A 10 9.34 15.80 9.41
N LEU A 11 9.06 17.03 8.97
CA LEU A 11 7.68 17.54 8.87
C LEU A 11 6.84 16.77 7.84
N PHE A 12 7.41 16.46 6.66
CA PHE A 12 6.72 15.64 5.66
C PHE A 12 6.46 14.22 6.17
N LYS A 13 7.47 13.58 6.80
CA LYS A 13 7.31 12.25 7.41
C LYS A 13 6.21 12.26 8.48
N ALA A 14 6.17 13.28 9.35
CA ALA A 14 5.13 13.41 10.38
C ALA A 14 3.72 13.57 9.79
N ARG A 15 3.57 14.40 8.74
CA ARG A 15 2.29 14.54 8.01
C ARG A 15 1.83 13.20 7.44
N ASP A 16 2.75 12.46 6.83
CA ASP A 16 2.42 11.18 6.19
C ASP A 16 2.05 10.11 7.24
N VAL A 17 2.69 10.11 8.42
CA VAL A 17 2.29 9.27 9.56
C VAL A 17 0.86 9.57 10.00
N VAL A 18 0.51 10.84 10.17
CA VAL A 18 -0.86 11.25 10.55
C VAL A 18 -1.87 10.83 9.49
N ALA A 19 -1.53 11.03 8.21
CA ALA A 19 -2.35 10.58 7.09
C ALA A 19 -2.55 9.06 7.10
N ALA A 20 -1.48 8.29 7.28
CA ALA A 20 -1.53 6.83 7.34
C ALA A 20 -2.45 6.32 8.47
N ILE A 21 -2.36 6.89 9.67
CA ILE A 21 -3.25 6.56 10.79
C ILE A 21 -4.70 6.89 10.44
N GLY A 22 -4.94 8.07 9.85
CA GLY A 22 -6.26 8.46 9.36
C GLY A 22 -6.82 7.53 8.27
N ARG A 23 -5.96 6.77 7.58
CA ARG A 23 -6.33 5.72 6.61
C ARG A 23 -6.33 4.32 7.19
N GLY A 24 -6.37 4.18 8.52
CA GLY A 24 -6.60 2.91 9.21
C GLY A 24 -5.35 2.08 9.48
N PHE A 25 -4.14 2.64 9.31
CA PHE A 25 -2.94 2.00 9.87
C PHE A 25 -2.90 2.14 11.39
N SER A 26 -2.34 1.13 12.05
CA SER A 26 -1.96 1.26 13.46
C SER A 26 -0.74 2.20 13.58
N PRO A 27 -0.55 2.86 14.74
CA PRO A 27 0.62 3.71 14.96
C PRO A 27 1.94 2.99 14.69
N GLU A 28 2.06 1.71 15.08
CA GLU A 28 3.28 0.91 14.89
C GLU A 28 3.62 0.72 13.41
N ARG A 29 2.61 0.50 12.56
CA ARG A 29 2.81 0.39 11.10
C ARG A 29 3.06 1.77 10.47
N ALA A 30 2.38 2.81 10.93
CA ALA A 30 2.56 4.16 10.42
C ALA A 30 3.97 4.70 10.71
N PHE A 31 4.52 4.42 11.90
CA PHE A 31 5.87 4.86 12.29
C PHE A 31 7.00 4.28 11.44
N LYS A 32 6.75 3.24 10.63
CA LYS A 32 7.69 2.79 9.60
C LYS A 32 8.06 3.88 8.59
N LEU A 33 7.19 4.88 8.40
CA LEU A 33 7.48 6.04 7.55
C LEU A 33 8.63 6.92 8.07
N PHE A 34 9.05 6.75 9.33
CA PHE A 34 10.26 7.41 9.83
C PHE A 34 11.55 6.79 9.32
N GLU A 35 11.52 5.53 8.87
CA GLU A 35 12.66 4.86 8.25
C GLU A 35 13.02 5.51 6.90
N ASP A 36 14.27 5.36 6.48
CA ASP A 36 14.72 5.94 5.21
C ASP A 36 14.31 5.07 4.03
N GLY A 37 13.89 5.73 2.94
CA GLY A 37 13.41 5.04 1.74
C GLY A 37 12.01 4.43 1.85
N VAL A 38 11.33 4.58 2.99
CA VAL A 38 9.93 4.15 3.17
C VAL A 38 8.99 5.28 2.80
N ILE A 39 8.01 4.99 1.94
CA ILE A 39 7.03 5.95 1.45
C ILE A 39 5.60 5.52 1.77
N LEU A 40 4.68 6.49 1.73
CA LEU A 40 3.24 6.27 1.79
C LEU A 40 2.62 6.54 0.42
N SER A 41 1.85 5.60 -0.09
CA SER A 41 0.90 5.83 -1.19
C SER A 41 -0.53 5.69 -0.71
N ILE A 42 -1.43 6.53 -1.24
CA ILE A 42 -2.86 6.48 -0.97
C ILE A 42 -3.60 6.50 -2.32
N ILE A 43 -4.31 5.41 -2.60
CA ILE A 43 -5.17 5.25 -3.78
C ILE A 43 -6.62 5.52 -3.36
N ASP A 44 -7.28 6.46 -4.03
CA ASP A 44 -8.74 6.61 -3.94
C ASP A 44 -9.42 5.65 -4.91
N ILE A 45 -10.26 4.75 -4.41
CA ILE A 45 -10.97 3.77 -5.22
C ILE A 45 -11.94 4.46 -6.19
N THR A 46 -12.49 5.62 -5.79
CA THR A 46 -13.48 6.37 -6.59
C THR A 46 -12.89 6.95 -7.88
N ASP A 47 -11.56 7.09 -7.96
CA ASP A 47 -10.86 7.54 -9.18
C ASP A 47 -10.91 6.49 -10.31
N TYR A 48 -11.15 5.22 -9.96
CA TYR A 48 -11.06 4.10 -10.91
C TYR A 48 -12.41 3.43 -11.20
N VAL A 49 -13.43 3.66 -10.37
CA VAL A 49 -14.76 3.06 -10.55
C VAL A 49 -15.85 4.09 -10.31
N LYS A 50 -16.97 3.95 -11.04
CA LYS A 50 -18.15 4.79 -10.80
C LYS A 50 -18.53 4.73 -9.31
N PRO A 51 -18.64 5.89 -8.62
CA PRO A 51 -18.88 5.95 -7.18
C PRO A 51 -20.31 5.55 -6.88
N SER A 52 -20.52 4.25 -6.72
CA SER A 52 -21.76 3.67 -6.23
C SER A 52 -21.44 2.77 -5.05
N ARG A 53 -22.30 2.78 -4.04
CA ARG A 53 -22.12 1.97 -2.83
C ARG A 53 -21.88 0.49 -3.18
N ASN A 54 -22.61 -0.06 -4.15
CA ASN A 54 -22.47 -1.44 -4.58
C ASN A 54 -21.12 -1.72 -5.25
N ASN A 55 -20.60 -0.79 -6.07
CA ASN A 55 -19.26 -0.93 -6.65
C ASN A 55 -18.18 -0.87 -5.58
N LEU A 56 -18.25 0.10 -4.66
CA LEU A 56 -17.24 0.30 -3.61
C LEU A 56 -17.18 -0.89 -2.65
N VAL A 57 -18.35 -1.41 -2.24
CA VAL A 57 -18.43 -2.64 -1.41
C VAL A 57 -17.82 -3.84 -2.15
N ARG A 58 -18.16 -4.03 -3.43
CA ARG A 58 -17.62 -5.14 -4.24
C ARG A 58 -16.11 -5.05 -4.42
N VAL A 59 -15.60 -3.86 -4.75
CA VAL A 59 -14.17 -3.63 -4.97
C VAL A 59 -13.39 -3.84 -3.67
N ARG A 60 -13.84 -3.29 -2.55
CA ARG A 60 -13.24 -3.57 -1.23
C ARG A 60 -13.24 -5.06 -0.91
N ALA A 61 -14.35 -5.75 -1.13
CA ALA A 61 -14.43 -7.19 -0.87
C ALA A 61 -13.41 -7.98 -1.71
N ARG A 62 -13.16 -7.58 -2.95
CA ARG A 62 -12.10 -8.17 -3.80
C ARG A 62 -10.70 -7.85 -3.26
N LEU A 63 -10.41 -6.59 -2.95
CA LEU A 63 -9.10 -6.18 -2.41
C LEU A 63 -8.75 -6.88 -1.10
N ILE A 64 -9.74 -7.02 -0.19
CA ILE A 64 -9.59 -7.76 1.07
C ILE A 64 -9.44 -9.26 0.75
N GLY A 65 -10.32 -9.79 -0.09
CA GLY A 65 -10.43 -11.22 -0.37
C GLY A 65 -11.00 -12.00 0.82
N SER A 66 -11.28 -13.29 0.63
CA SER A 66 -11.82 -14.15 1.68
C SER A 66 -10.92 -14.16 2.91
N GLY A 67 -11.44 -13.70 4.06
CA GLY A 67 -10.68 -13.62 5.31
C GLY A 67 -9.44 -12.71 5.26
N GLY A 68 -9.38 -11.76 4.31
CA GLY A 68 -8.21 -10.90 4.13
C GLY A 68 -7.08 -11.52 3.30
N LYS A 69 -7.31 -12.69 2.66
CA LYS A 69 -6.29 -13.43 1.92
C LYS A 69 -5.62 -12.62 0.81
N THR A 70 -6.40 -11.89 0.01
CA THR A 70 -5.86 -11.13 -1.12
C THR A 70 -4.96 -10.00 -0.66
N ARG A 71 -5.40 -9.24 0.35
CA ARG A 71 -4.59 -8.20 0.99
C ARG A 71 -3.28 -8.76 1.55
N ARG A 72 -3.32 -9.88 2.29
CA ARG A 72 -2.12 -10.54 2.84
C ARG A 72 -1.16 -11.00 1.75
N ILE A 73 -1.66 -11.58 0.66
CA ILE A 73 -0.81 -11.96 -0.48
C ILE A 73 -0.09 -10.74 -1.07
N MET A 74 -0.80 -9.62 -1.25
CA MET A 74 -0.16 -8.39 -1.73
C MET A 74 0.91 -7.90 -0.74
N GLU A 75 0.58 -7.79 0.56
CA GLU A 75 1.52 -7.40 1.62
C GLU A 75 2.78 -8.29 1.63
N GLU A 76 2.61 -9.61 1.70
CA GLU A 76 3.71 -10.59 1.80
C GLU A 76 4.58 -10.64 0.54
N THR A 77 3.96 -10.52 -0.64
CA THR A 77 4.70 -10.65 -1.91
C THR A 77 5.47 -9.37 -2.24
N THR A 78 4.90 -8.21 -1.89
CA THR A 78 5.52 -6.91 -2.13
C THR A 78 6.28 -6.38 -0.92
N HIS A 79 6.29 -7.05 0.23
CA HIS A 79 6.93 -6.55 1.46
C HIS A 79 6.40 -5.16 1.88
N THR A 80 5.10 -4.94 1.66
CA THR A 80 4.40 -3.69 2.03
C THR A 80 3.42 -3.93 3.17
N TYR A 81 3.00 -2.85 3.82
CA TYR A 81 1.82 -2.84 4.66
C TYR A 81 0.67 -2.19 3.89
N ILE A 82 -0.52 -2.80 3.95
CA ILE A 82 -1.69 -2.32 3.23
C ILE A 82 -2.87 -2.16 4.19
N SER A 83 -3.43 -0.95 4.19
CA SER A 83 -4.70 -0.62 4.83
C SER A 83 -5.77 -0.37 3.77
N ILE A 84 -6.96 -0.96 3.97
CA ILE A 84 -8.15 -0.71 3.13
C ILE A 84 -9.20 -0.10 4.05
N TYR A 85 -9.40 1.22 3.94
CA TYR A 85 -10.23 1.98 4.85
C TYR A 85 -11.06 3.04 4.11
N GLY A 86 -12.34 3.12 4.43
CA GLY A 86 -13.29 3.97 3.70
C GLY A 86 -13.30 3.61 2.22
N ASP A 87 -13.06 4.61 1.37
CA ASP A 87 -12.96 4.45 -0.07
C ASP A 87 -11.51 4.47 -0.56
N THR A 88 -10.53 4.22 0.32
CA THR A 88 -9.11 4.30 -0.03
C THR A 88 -8.30 3.07 0.34
N VAL A 89 -7.21 2.87 -0.39
CA VAL A 89 -6.18 1.87 -0.12
C VAL A 89 -4.88 2.61 0.15
N ALA A 90 -4.35 2.48 1.36
CA ALA A 90 -3.07 3.09 1.74
C ALA A 90 -1.99 2.00 1.83
N ILE A 91 -0.79 2.29 1.33
CA ILE A 91 0.32 1.36 1.17
C ILE A 91 1.59 1.99 1.74
N ILE A 92 2.29 1.28 2.61
CA ILE A 92 3.59 1.69 3.19
C ILE A 92 4.65 0.66 2.80
N GLY A 93 5.79 1.13 2.28
CA GLY A 93 6.93 0.28 1.90
C GLY A 93 8.00 1.03 1.13
N SER A 94 8.95 0.30 0.53
CA SER A 94 9.93 0.89 -0.38
C SER A 94 9.26 1.35 -1.68
N GLU A 95 9.87 2.29 -2.41
CA GLU A 95 9.28 2.84 -3.64
C GLU A 95 8.92 1.76 -4.68
N GLU A 96 9.82 0.81 -4.91
CA GLU A 96 9.60 -0.28 -5.88
C GLU A 96 8.52 -1.26 -5.41
N ASP A 97 8.54 -1.61 -4.13
CA ASP A 97 7.58 -2.51 -3.50
C ASP A 97 6.18 -1.90 -3.50
N VAL A 98 6.07 -0.60 -3.21
CA VAL A 98 4.82 0.18 -3.25
C VAL A 98 4.27 0.20 -4.66
N ARG A 99 5.09 0.49 -5.69
CA ARG A 99 4.63 0.48 -7.09
C ARG A 99 4.05 -0.87 -7.52
N ALA A 100 4.68 -1.97 -7.12
CA ALA A 100 4.18 -3.31 -7.41
C ALA A 100 2.82 -3.58 -6.71
N ALA A 101 2.67 -3.12 -5.47
CA ALA A 101 1.40 -3.22 -4.74
C ALA A 101 0.31 -2.34 -5.36
N GLU A 102 0.62 -1.12 -5.79
CA GLU A 102 -0.30 -0.22 -6.49
C GLU A 102 -0.82 -0.85 -7.78
N GLU A 103 0.06 -1.43 -8.61
CA GLU A 103 -0.37 -2.10 -9.86
C GLU A 103 -1.35 -3.25 -9.57
N ALA A 104 -1.07 -4.03 -8.53
CA ALA A 104 -1.95 -5.12 -8.10
C ALA A 104 -3.31 -4.61 -7.60
N VAL A 105 -3.31 -3.57 -6.77
CA VAL A 105 -4.51 -2.92 -6.25
C VAL A 105 -5.36 -2.37 -7.39
N ILE A 106 -4.78 -1.57 -8.29
CA ILE A 106 -5.46 -0.96 -9.44
C ILE A 106 -6.00 -2.04 -10.38
N SER A 107 -5.23 -3.12 -10.62
CA SER A 107 -5.70 -4.25 -11.43
C SER A 107 -6.96 -4.89 -10.83
N ILE A 108 -7.00 -5.10 -9.50
CA ILE A 108 -8.17 -5.66 -8.81
C ILE A 108 -9.36 -4.70 -8.88
N ILE A 109 -9.13 -3.40 -8.68
CA ILE A 109 -10.15 -2.35 -8.75
C ILE A 109 -10.80 -2.34 -10.14
N ASN A 110 -9.99 -2.45 -11.20
CA ASN A 110 -10.43 -2.53 -12.59
C ASN A 110 -11.02 -3.88 -13.00
N GLY A 111 -11.18 -4.82 -12.05
CA GLY A 111 -11.89 -6.07 -12.26
C GLY A 111 -11.03 -7.24 -12.73
N ALA A 112 -9.70 -7.11 -12.79
CA ALA A 112 -8.81 -8.20 -13.15
C ALA A 112 -9.01 -9.44 -12.25
N PRO A 113 -9.01 -10.67 -12.79
CA PRO A 113 -9.12 -11.88 -11.99
C PRO A 113 -7.96 -12.00 -10.99
N HIS A 114 -8.25 -12.43 -9.75
CA HIS A 114 -7.23 -12.62 -8.71
C HIS A 114 -6.07 -13.51 -9.17
N ALA A 115 -6.34 -14.57 -9.92
CA ALA A 115 -5.31 -15.47 -10.45
C ALA A 115 -4.29 -14.74 -11.34
N GLN A 116 -4.75 -13.79 -12.17
CA GLN A 116 -3.87 -12.99 -13.01
C GLN A 116 -2.98 -12.06 -12.17
N VAL A 117 -3.57 -11.41 -11.16
CA VAL A 117 -2.84 -10.50 -10.25
C VAL A 117 -1.81 -11.26 -9.43
N TYR A 118 -2.17 -12.43 -8.89
CA TYR A 118 -1.24 -13.29 -8.14
C TYR A 118 -0.08 -13.77 -9.01
N ARG A 119 -0.31 -14.06 -10.28
CA ARG A 119 0.75 -14.43 -11.21
C ARG A 119 1.76 -13.29 -11.39
N LYS A 120 1.29 -12.05 -11.60
CA LYS A 120 2.16 -10.87 -11.71
C LYS A 120 2.96 -10.61 -10.42
N LEU A 121 2.29 -10.68 -9.27
CA LEU A 121 2.94 -10.53 -7.96
C LEU A 121 4.04 -11.59 -7.74
N ASN A 122 3.77 -12.84 -8.09
CA ASN A 122 4.77 -13.91 -8.00
C ASN A 122 5.96 -13.69 -8.93
N GLU A 123 5.73 -13.13 -10.12
CA GLU A 123 6.79 -12.75 -11.05
C GLU A 123 7.65 -11.63 -10.47
N TYR A 124 7.02 -10.57 -9.95
CA TYR A 124 7.70 -9.50 -9.24
C TYR A 124 8.56 -10.01 -8.08
N ALA A 125 8.02 -10.88 -7.22
CA ALA A 125 8.77 -11.45 -6.11
C ALA A 125 9.97 -12.30 -6.56
N ARG A 126 9.91 -12.95 -7.73
CA ARG A 126 11.06 -13.65 -8.30
C ARG A 126 12.11 -12.65 -8.78
N MET A 127 11.70 -11.60 -9.49
CA MET A 127 12.62 -10.55 -9.96
C MET A 127 13.32 -9.86 -8.80
N ARG A 128 12.56 -9.50 -7.75
CA ARG A 128 13.08 -8.87 -6.53
C ARG A 128 14.16 -9.72 -5.85
N LYS A 129 13.94 -11.04 -5.73
CA LYS A 129 14.94 -11.97 -5.18
C LYS A 129 16.21 -12.06 -6.02
N LEU A 130 16.07 -12.04 -7.35
CA LEU A 130 17.20 -12.09 -8.29
C LEU A 130 17.97 -10.77 -8.36
N GLY A 131 17.28 -9.64 -8.21
CA GLY A 131 17.87 -8.29 -8.24
C GLY A 131 18.63 -7.87 -6.99
N GLY A 132 18.75 -8.74 -5.97
CA GLY A 132 19.53 -8.46 -4.76
C GLY A 132 18.87 -7.49 -3.77
N LEU A 133 17.61 -7.11 -3.99
CA LEU A 133 16.79 -6.35 -3.04
C LEU A 133 16.46 -7.26 -1.84
N ARG A 134 17.36 -7.29 -0.86
CA ARG A 134 17.11 -7.97 0.42
C ARG A 134 15.98 -7.25 1.14
N PRO A 135 15.04 -7.98 1.76
CA PRO A 135 14.04 -7.36 2.60
C PRO A 135 14.72 -6.63 3.78
N MET A 136 14.37 -5.36 4.00
CA MET A 136 14.50 -4.74 5.32
C MET A 136 13.45 -5.42 6.20
N ILE A 137 13.89 -6.31 7.08
CA ILE A 137 13.07 -6.90 8.14
C ILE A 137 13.42 -6.16 9.43
#